data_AF-T1L5K5-F1
#
_entry.id   AF-T1L5K5-F1
#
_cell.length_a   1.000
_cell.length_b   1.000
_cell.length_c   1.000
_cell.angle_alpha   90.00
_cell.angle_beta   90.00
_cell.angle_gamma   90.00
#
_symmetry.space_group_name_H-M   'P 1'
#
loop_
_entity.id
_entity.type
_entity.pdbx_description
1 polymer ?
#
loop_
_entity_poly.entity_id
_entity_poly.type
_entity_poly.pdbx_seq_one_letter_code
_entity_poly.pdbx_strand_id
1 'polypeptide(L)'
;MADFLDESNPCGINLLRLVSRGNAIIAELLRLSDMIPAVFKPDLKTEFNRYSDIIVDFTYFKNLESIEAKIDSTPVHRDKDDEIRDNYLDISIDFYLAFESFHKYIFDPDKKNVSLLLSLPAQRFTSDSNIDDVCNLLRSTGYSSVTNKRPVNYPEDFFKRVPINAEYLSLVIGRLRFDDVYNQLSSYPYSEYRSFAMSNQAAMLYVILYFAPDFLHNQHANMREIVDKFFSDNFVINIYMGIIVNLIEAWEPYRAAKSALNNTLETASLHLLKEGYLDEEVVLDSTYKLTNILREYPLDNLQKV
;
A
#
# COMPACT_ATOMS: atom_id res chain seq x y z
N MET A 1 9.49 21.58 28.48
CA MET A 1 8.85 20.35 27.98
C MET A 1 10.01 19.51 27.45
N ALA A 2 10.26 18.32 28.00
CA ALA A 2 11.35 17.47 27.49
C ALA A 2 11.13 17.23 26.00
N ASP A 3 12.19 17.22 25.20
CA ASP A 3 12.09 16.97 23.76
C ASP A 3 11.41 15.60 23.55
N PHE A 4 10.47 15.54 22.62
CA PHE A 4 9.76 14.29 22.35
C PHE A 4 10.73 13.19 21.89
N LEU A 5 11.82 13.59 21.21
CA LEU A 5 12.88 12.71 20.72
C LEU A 5 14.05 12.54 21.69
N ASP A 6 13.93 13.02 22.93
CA ASP A 6 14.94 12.81 23.97
C ASP A 6 15.11 11.31 24.28
N GLU A 7 16.35 10.85 24.46
CA GLU A 7 16.67 9.44 24.77
C GLU A 7 16.07 8.97 26.11
N SER A 8 15.68 9.91 26.98
CA SER A 8 14.97 9.63 28.22
C SER A 8 13.47 9.46 28.04
N ASN A 9 12.91 9.80 26.87
CA ASN A 9 11.49 9.67 26.58
C ASN A 9 11.18 8.29 25.94
N PRO A 10 10.66 7.32 26.71
CA PRO A 10 10.39 5.99 26.19
C PRO A 10 9.33 5.99 25.07
N CYS A 11 8.39 6.94 25.09
CA CYS A 11 7.34 7.03 24.07
C CYS A 11 7.92 7.44 22.71
N GLY A 12 8.76 8.48 22.67
CA GLY A 12 9.39 8.95 21.44
C GLY A 12 10.30 7.89 20.82
N ILE A 13 11.12 7.22 21.63
CA ILE A 13 11.99 6.14 21.17
C ILE A 13 11.19 4.96 20.63
N ASN A 14 10.13 4.54 21.32
CA ASN A 14 9.30 3.42 20.87
C ASN A 14 8.58 3.75 19.56
N LEU A 15 8.06 4.97 19.42
CA LEU A 15 7.42 5.41 18.19
C LEU A 15 8.43 5.46 17.04
N LEU A 16 9.62 6.02 17.26
CA LEU A 16 10.67 6.07 16.25
C LEU A 16 11.09 4.67 15.79
N ARG A 17 11.23 3.72 16.73
CA ARG A 17 11.54 2.32 16.40
C ARG A 17 10.43 1.65 15.60
N LEU A 18 9.17 1.91 15.94
CA LEU A 18 8.03 1.38 15.22
C LEU A 18 8.03 1.91 13.77
N VAL A 19 8.15 3.23 13.61
CA VAL A 19 8.19 3.87 12.27
C VAL A 19 9.38 3.37 11.46
N SER A 20 10.59 3.29 12.04
CA SER A 20 11.78 2.81 11.32
C SER A 20 11.63 1.36 10.87
N ARG A 21 11.03 0.49 11.71
CA ARG A 21 10.75 -0.91 11.35
C ARG A 21 9.74 -1.00 10.23
N GLY A 22 8.64 -0.23 10.30
CA GLY A 22 7.64 -0.16 9.25
C GLY A 22 8.23 0.27 7.90
N ASN A 23 9.04 1.33 7.90
CA ASN A 23 9.73 1.83 6.71
C ASN A 23 10.62 0.74 6.07
N ALA A 24 11.42 0.03 6.89
CA ALA A 24 12.31 -1.03 6.41
C ALA A 24 11.53 -2.21 5.79
N ILE A 25 10.43 -2.63 6.43
CA ILE A 25 9.59 -3.71 5.92
C ILE A 25 8.94 -3.33 4.58
N ILE A 26 8.40 -2.11 4.47
CA ILE A 26 7.77 -1.67 3.22
C ILE A 26 8.82 -1.58 2.09
N ALA A 27 9.99 -1.00 2.38
CA ALA A 27 11.08 -0.92 1.40
C ALA A 27 11.51 -2.31 0.91
N GLU A 28 11.61 -3.28 1.82
CA GLU A 28 11.99 -4.65 1.48
C GLU A 28 10.91 -5.35 0.65
N LEU A 29 9.63 -5.19 1.01
CA LEU A 29 8.52 -5.74 0.22
C LEU A 29 8.49 -5.16 -1.20
N LEU A 30 8.73 -3.85 -1.35
CA LEU A 30 8.81 -3.21 -2.67
C LEU A 30 9.99 -3.74 -3.47
N ARG A 31 11.18 -3.80 -2.86
CA ARG A 31 12.39 -4.36 -3.49
C ARG A 31 12.16 -5.79 -3.98
N LEU A 32 11.59 -6.65 -3.14
CA LEU A 32 11.33 -8.04 -3.47
C LEU A 32 10.24 -8.18 -4.55
N SER A 33 9.23 -7.32 -4.55
CA SER A 33 8.19 -7.34 -5.58
C SER A 33 8.74 -7.14 -7.01
N ASP A 34 9.80 -6.36 -7.16
CA ASP A 34 10.50 -6.17 -8.45
C ASP A 34 11.39 -7.37 -8.81
N MET A 35 11.85 -8.14 -7.82
CA MET A 35 12.76 -9.27 -7.97
C MET A 35 12.06 -10.62 -8.16
N ILE A 36 10.73 -10.66 -8.24
CA ILE A 36 9.98 -11.91 -8.45
C ILE A 36 10.48 -12.59 -9.75
N PRO A 37 11.06 -13.81 -9.67
CA PRO A 37 11.55 -14.53 -10.84
C PRO A 37 10.43 -14.82 -11.84
N ALA A 38 10.77 -14.82 -13.13
CA ALA A 38 9.81 -15.06 -14.22
C ALA A 38 9.13 -16.43 -14.13
N VAL A 39 9.79 -17.42 -13.51
CA VAL A 39 9.22 -18.75 -13.24
C VAL A 39 7.95 -18.73 -12.37
N PHE A 40 7.79 -17.69 -11.54
CA PHE A 40 6.63 -17.50 -10.67
C PHE A 40 5.60 -16.51 -11.22
N LYS A 41 5.82 -15.95 -12.42
CA LYS A 41 4.92 -14.97 -13.06
C LYS A 41 4.03 -15.66 -14.10
N PRO A 42 2.71 -15.83 -13.84
CA PRO A 42 1.80 -16.49 -14.78
C PRO A 42 1.71 -15.81 -16.15
N ASP A 43 1.98 -14.51 -16.20
CA ASP A 43 1.94 -13.70 -17.42
C ASP A 43 3.06 -14.08 -18.41
N LEU A 44 4.19 -14.59 -17.89
CA LEU A 44 5.33 -15.07 -18.67
C LEU A 44 5.19 -16.56 -18.96
N LYS A 45 4.23 -16.87 -19.83
CA LYS A 45 3.77 -18.24 -20.15
C LYS A 45 4.90 -19.23 -20.43
N THR A 46 6.00 -18.83 -21.07
CA THR A 46 7.04 -19.76 -21.54
C THR A 46 7.82 -20.41 -20.39
N GLU A 47 8.26 -19.63 -19.41
CA GLU A 47 9.03 -20.14 -18.27
C GLU A 47 8.12 -20.69 -17.18
N PHE A 48 6.99 -20.02 -16.93
CA PHE A 48 5.99 -20.52 -15.99
C PHE A 48 5.47 -21.92 -16.39
N ASN A 49 5.17 -22.14 -17.68
CA ASN A 49 4.69 -23.45 -18.15
C ASN A 49 5.73 -24.57 -18.04
N ARG A 50 7.02 -24.25 -17.95
CA ARG A 50 8.07 -25.27 -17.78
C ARG A 50 8.00 -25.92 -16.40
N TYR A 51 7.55 -25.16 -15.39
CA TYR A 51 7.54 -25.59 -13.99
C TYR A 51 6.16 -25.57 -13.33
N SER A 52 5.11 -25.22 -14.06
CA SER A 52 3.73 -25.12 -13.54
C SER A 52 3.17 -26.43 -13.01
N ASP A 53 3.78 -27.56 -13.35
CA ASP A 53 3.44 -28.89 -12.84
C ASP A 53 3.98 -29.16 -11.43
N ILE A 54 5.01 -28.44 -10.99
CA ILE A 54 5.62 -28.54 -9.66
C ILE A 54 5.41 -27.29 -8.79
N ILE A 55 5.26 -26.11 -9.38
CA ILE A 55 4.95 -24.88 -8.63
C ILE A 55 3.50 -24.93 -8.18
N VAL A 56 3.32 -25.03 -6.87
CA VAL A 56 2.02 -25.04 -6.20
C VAL A 56 1.83 -23.78 -5.37
N ASP A 57 0.58 -23.37 -5.24
CA ASP A 57 0.18 -22.27 -4.36
C ASP A 57 0.07 -22.75 -2.89
N PHE A 58 -0.65 -22.00 -2.06
CA PHE A 58 -0.92 -22.38 -0.66
C PHE A 58 -1.71 -23.68 -0.48
N THR A 59 -2.09 -24.39 -1.56
CA THR A 59 -2.60 -25.76 -1.49
C THR A 59 -1.53 -26.78 -1.11
N TYR A 60 -0.24 -26.45 -1.27
CA TYR A 60 0.87 -27.31 -0.84
C TYR A 60 0.73 -27.79 0.61
N PHE A 61 0.49 -26.86 1.53
CA PHE A 61 0.33 -27.16 2.96
C PHE A 61 -0.86 -28.06 3.29
N LYS A 62 -1.85 -28.16 2.40
CA LYS A 62 -3.04 -29.01 2.60
C LYS A 62 -2.87 -30.40 1.99
N ASN A 63 -2.08 -30.52 0.93
CA ASN A 63 -1.98 -31.72 0.10
C ASN A 63 -0.54 -32.22 -0.01
N LEU A 64 0.26 -32.02 1.03
CA LEU A 64 1.71 -32.25 1.03
C LEU A 64 2.08 -33.65 0.53
N GLU A 65 1.51 -34.71 1.11
CA GLU A 65 1.80 -36.10 0.71
C GLU A 65 1.54 -36.37 -0.78
N SER A 66 0.44 -35.83 -1.33
CA SER A 66 0.10 -36.03 -2.73
C SER A 66 1.03 -35.27 -3.67
N ILE A 67 1.55 -34.12 -3.25
CA ILE A 67 2.42 -33.27 -4.07
C ILE A 67 3.84 -33.83 -4.05
N GLU A 68 4.35 -34.18 -2.87
CA GLU A 68 5.65 -34.85 -2.72
C GLU A 68 5.69 -36.16 -3.53
N ALA A 69 4.65 -37.00 -3.41
CA ALA A 69 4.55 -38.23 -4.21
C ALA A 69 4.52 -37.96 -5.73
N LYS A 70 3.97 -36.84 -6.17
CA LYS A 70 3.97 -36.43 -7.58
C LYS A 70 5.37 -36.00 -8.01
N ILE A 71 6.08 -35.23 -7.19
CA ILE A 71 7.46 -34.80 -7.47
C ILE A 71 8.38 -36.02 -7.58
N ASP A 72 8.25 -36.99 -6.68
CA ASP A 72 9.04 -38.22 -6.67
C ASP A 72 8.69 -39.23 -7.77
N SER A 73 7.52 -39.09 -8.39
CA SER A 73 6.97 -40.09 -9.32
C SER A 73 7.81 -40.28 -10.59
N THR A 74 8.52 -39.24 -11.05
CA THR A 74 9.30 -39.31 -12.29
C THR A 74 10.62 -38.55 -12.17
N PRO A 75 11.69 -38.97 -12.86
CA PRO A 75 12.97 -38.28 -12.84
C PRO A 75 12.85 -36.82 -13.32
N VAL A 76 12.00 -36.56 -14.32
CA VAL A 76 11.78 -35.22 -14.88
C VAL A 76 11.25 -34.23 -13.82
N HIS A 77 10.36 -34.67 -12.92
CA HIS A 77 9.82 -33.76 -11.88
C HIS A 77 10.86 -33.47 -10.81
N ARG A 78 11.68 -34.45 -10.43
CA ARG A 78 12.80 -34.26 -9.49
C ARG A 78 13.86 -33.32 -10.05
N ASP A 79 14.26 -33.50 -11.30
CA ASP A 79 15.24 -32.63 -11.95
C ASP A 79 14.76 -31.17 -11.98
N LYS A 80 13.45 -30.95 -12.21
CA LYS A 80 12.85 -29.60 -12.17
C LYS A 80 12.81 -29.02 -10.76
N ASP A 81 12.49 -29.83 -9.75
CA ASP A 81 12.46 -29.41 -8.34
C ASP A 81 13.84 -29.02 -7.83
N ASP A 82 14.86 -29.83 -8.15
CA ASP A 82 16.27 -29.52 -7.87
C ASP A 82 16.72 -28.24 -8.59
N GLU A 83 16.37 -28.07 -9.88
CA GLU A 83 16.70 -26.85 -10.64
C GLU A 83 16.04 -25.59 -10.04
N ILE A 84 14.79 -25.68 -9.57
CA ILE A 84 14.15 -24.54 -8.90
C ILE A 84 14.84 -24.24 -7.57
N ARG A 85 15.11 -25.27 -6.77
CA ARG A 85 15.75 -25.12 -5.47
C ARG A 85 17.13 -24.47 -5.62
N ASP A 86 17.97 -24.98 -6.50
CA ASP A 86 19.33 -24.48 -6.68
C ASP A 86 19.38 -23.03 -7.19
N ASN A 87 18.42 -22.62 -8.01
CA ASN A 87 18.40 -21.28 -8.60
C ASN A 87 17.60 -20.24 -7.80
N TYR A 88 16.57 -20.66 -7.04
CA TYR A 88 15.59 -19.76 -6.46
C TYR A 88 15.39 -19.92 -4.94
N LEU A 89 16.05 -20.85 -4.27
CA LEU A 89 15.91 -21.01 -2.82
C LEU A 89 16.27 -19.74 -2.05
N ASP A 90 17.38 -19.08 -2.42
CA ASP A 90 17.83 -17.86 -1.72
C ASP A 90 16.79 -16.73 -1.80
N ILE A 91 16.24 -16.49 -3.00
CA ILE A 91 15.18 -15.47 -3.17
C ILE A 91 13.89 -15.88 -2.44
N SER A 92 13.52 -17.16 -2.43
CA SER A 92 12.38 -17.65 -1.65
C SER A 92 12.57 -17.45 -0.14
N ILE A 93 13.79 -17.62 0.36
CA ILE A 93 14.15 -17.34 1.75
C ILE A 93 13.97 -15.84 2.05
N ASP A 94 14.44 -14.96 1.17
CA ASP A 94 14.27 -13.50 1.34
C ASP A 94 12.78 -13.11 1.43
N PHE A 95 11.93 -13.67 0.56
CA PHE A 95 10.48 -13.49 0.64
C PHE A 95 9.90 -13.97 1.98
N TYR A 96 10.29 -15.16 2.43
CA TYR A 96 9.83 -15.70 3.70
C TYR A 96 10.21 -14.78 4.87
N LEU A 97 11.47 -14.32 4.92
CA LEU A 97 11.97 -13.45 5.99
C LEU A 97 11.29 -12.08 5.99
N ALA A 98 10.95 -11.53 4.81
CA ALA A 98 10.16 -10.30 4.70
C ALA A 98 8.74 -10.48 5.27
N PHE A 99 8.05 -11.57 4.92
CA PHE A 99 6.72 -11.85 5.46
C PHE A 99 6.74 -12.17 6.96
N GLU A 100 7.77 -12.87 7.43
CA GLU A 100 7.98 -13.15 8.85
C GLU A 100 8.21 -11.84 9.63
N SER A 101 8.99 -10.92 9.07
CA SER A 101 9.21 -9.59 9.64
C SER A 101 7.93 -8.77 9.73
N PHE A 102 7.07 -8.85 8.71
CA PHE A 102 5.74 -8.24 8.72
C PHE A 102 4.82 -8.84 9.79
N HIS A 103 4.79 -10.18 9.91
CA HIS A 103 4.05 -10.86 10.96
C HIS A 103 4.53 -10.42 12.36
N LYS A 104 5.84 -10.41 12.59
CA LYS A 104 6.47 -9.93 13.84
C LYS A 104 6.15 -8.45 14.10
N TYR A 105 6.05 -7.62 13.08
CA TYR A 105 5.70 -6.20 13.23
C TYR A 105 4.29 -5.99 13.76
N ILE A 106 3.32 -6.78 13.29
CA ILE A 106 1.91 -6.67 13.72
C ILE A 106 1.70 -7.26 15.11
N PHE A 107 2.22 -8.47 15.34
CA PHE A 107 1.87 -9.25 16.54
C PHE A 107 2.93 -9.19 17.65
N ASP A 108 4.10 -8.62 17.39
CA ASP A 108 5.18 -8.47 18.37
C ASP A 108 5.95 -7.13 18.19
N PRO A 109 5.27 -5.99 18.37
CA PRO A 109 5.90 -4.67 18.23
C PRO A 109 7.00 -4.42 19.28
N ASP A 110 6.96 -5.10 20.42
CA ASP A 110 7.87 -4.91 21.56
C ASP A 110 9.21 -5.66 21.43
N LYS A 111 9.32 -6.68 20.55
CA LYS A 111 10.62 -7.33 20.29
C LYS A 111 11.58 -6.44 19.52
N LYS A 112 12.70 -6.11 20.19
CA LYS A 112 13.84 -5.29 19.74
C LYS A 112 14.67 -5.90 18.59
N ASN A 113 14.04 -6.31 17.50
CA ASN A 113 14.71 -7.00 16.39
C ASN A 113 14.89 -6.07 15.18
N VAL A 114 15.45 -4.88 15.39
CA VAL A 114 15.95 -4.02 14.27
C VAL A 114 17.27 -4.57 13.72
N SER A 115 18.07 -5.22 14.57
CA SER A 115 19.36 -5.81 14.23
C SER A 115 19.26 -6.99 13.26
N LEU A 116 18.12 -7.68 13.20
CA LEU A 116 17.91 -8.81 12.30
C LEU A 116 17.89 -8.39 10.82
N LEU A 117 17.33 -7.22 10.48
CA LEU A 117 17.24 -6.72 9.11
C LEU A 117 18.59 -6.23 8.55
N LEU A 118 19.52 -5.77 9.40
CA LEU A 118 20.84 -5.30 8.99
C LEU A 118 21.90 -6.43 8.96
N SER A 119 21.58 -7.61 9.51
CA SER A 119 22.48 -8.77 9.57
C SER A 119 21.96 -10.00 8.81
N LEU A 120 21.01 -9.80 7.90
CA LEU A 120 20.26 -10.86 7.20
C LEU A 120 21.10 -11.98 6.54
N PRO A 121 22.35 -11.80 6.04
CA PRO A 121 23.06 -12.94 5.48
C PRO A 121 23.59 -13.94 6.54
N ALA A 122 23.46 -13.66 7.85
CA ALA A 122 24.16 -14.42 8.90
C ALA A 122 23.31 -15.31 9.81
N GLN A 123 21.97 -15.23 9.79
CA GLN A 123 21.12 -16.05 10.66
C GLN A 123 20.26 -17.02 9.86
N ARG A 124 20.87 -18.16 9.53
CA ARG A 124 20.17 -19.34 9.02
C ARG A 124 19.23 -19.87 10.12
N PHE A 125 17.96 -20.06 9.76
CA PHE A 125 16.89 -20.78 10.44
C PHE A 125 17.11 -21.06 11.95
N THR A 126 16.53 -20.21 12.80
CA THR A 126 16.27 -20.59 14.19
C THR A 126 15.03 -21.48 14.24
N SER A 127 15.10 -22.54 15.04
CA SER A 127 14.14 -23.66 15.14
C SER A 127 12.68 -23.35 15.50
N ASP A 128 12.32 -22.08 15.74
CA ASP A 128 10.94 -21.62 15.94
C ASP A 128 10.51 -20.79 14.71
N SER A 129 10.31 -21.44 13.56
CA SER A 129 9.85 -20.74 12.34
C SER A 129 8.34 -20.45 12.44
N ASN A 130 7.93 -19.18 12.35
CA ASN A 130 6.52 -18.75 12.33
C ASN A 130 5.83 -19.07 10.98
N ILE A 131 6.19 -20.16 10.32
CA ILE A 131 5.77 -20.45 8.94
C ILE A 131 4.25 -20.63 8.83
N ASP A 132 3.64 -21.34 9.79
CA ASP A 132 2.20 -21.55 9.81
C ASP A 132 1.44 -20.24 10.05
N ASP A 133 1.94 -19.40 10.96
CA ASP A 133 1.33 -18.10 11.26
C ASP A 133 1.40 -17.16 10.06
N VAL A 134 2.54 -17.12 9.37
CA VAL A 134 2.72 -16.35 8.14
C VAL A 134 1.78 -16.85 7.05
N CYS A 135 1.67 -18.17 6.86
CA CYS A 135 0.75 -18.75 5.89
C CYS A 135 -0.72 -18.45 6.23
N ASN A 136 -1.08 -18.51 7.52
CA ASN A 136 -2.41 -18.15 7.99
C ASN A 136 -2.71 -16.66 7.77
N LEU A 137 -1.74 -15.79 8.02
CA LEU A 137 -1.84 -14.36 7.76
C LEU A 137 -2.08 -14.08 6.27
N LEU A 138 -1.29 -14.71 5.37
CA LEU A 138 -1.46 -14.56 3.93
C LEU A 138 -2.79 -15.14 3.45
N ARG A 139 -3.20 -16.32 3.95
CA ARG A 139 -4.50 -16.94 3.64
C ARG A 139 -5.67 -16.05 4.05
N SER A 140 -5.58 -15.41 5.21
CA SER A 140 -6.65 -14.55 5.74
C SER A 140 -6.89 -13.30 4.89
N THR A 141 -6.00 -12.95 3.96
CA THR A 141 -6.19 -11.81 3.07
C THR A 141 -7.28 -12.04 2.03
N GLY A 142 -7.60 -13.30 1.72
CA GLY A 142 -8.63 -13.65 0.74
C GLY A 142 -8.35 -13.17 -0.69
N TYR A 143 -7.16 -12.64 -0.97
CA TYR A 143 -6.78 -12.17 -2.31
C TYR A 143 -6.54 -13.37 -3.23
N SER A 144 -7.17 -13.34 -4.41
CA SER A 144 -6.96 -14.35 -5.45
C SER A 144 -6.62 -13.66 -6.77
N SER A 145 -5.38 -13.89 -7.22
CA SER A 145 -4.86 -13.39 -8.51
C SER A 145 -5.69 -13.86 -9.72
N VAL A 146 -6.50 -14.92 -9.57
CA VAL A 146 -7.34 -15.46 -10.64
C VAL A 146 -8.55 -14.55 -10.92
N THR A 147 -9.07 -13.89 -9.89
CA THR A 147 -10.28 -13.08 -10.03
C THR A 147 -9.99 -11.61 -10.31
N ASN A 148 -8.77 -11.12 -10.00
CA ASN A 148 -8.39 -9.70 -10.00
C ASN A 148 -9.44 -8.77 -9.36
N LYS A 149 -10.28 -9.31 -8.49
CA LYS A 149 -11.35 -8.59 -7.79
C LYS A 149 -10.88 -8.32 -6.37
N ARG A 150 -11.12 -7.10 -5.91
CA ARG A 150 -10.91 -6.74 -4.50
C ARG A 150 -11.76 -7.67 -3.63
N PRO A 151 -11.19 -8.27 -2.57
CA PRO A 151 -11.98 -9.02 -1.60
C PRO A 151 -13.11 -8.17 -1.03
N VAL A 152 -14.20 -8.81 -0.62
CA VAL A 152 -15.30 -8.12 0.06
C VAL A 152 -14.75 -7.46 1.33
N ASN A 153 -15.13 -6.19 1.57
CA ASN A 153 -14.64 -5.36 2.68
C ASN A 153 -13.13 -5.04 2.68
N TYR A 154 -12.44 -5.22 1.56
CA TYR A 154 -11.08 -4.72 1.42
C TYR A 154 -11.10 -3.18 1.22
N PRO A 155 -10.26 -2.40 1.94
CA PRO A 155 -9.22 -2.83 2.88
C PRO A 155 -9.65 -2.81 4.37
N GLU A 156 -10.89 -2.45 4.70
CA GLU A 156 -11.38 -2.26 6.08
C GLU A 156 -11.08 -3.44 7.00
N ASP A 157 -11.29 -4.66 6.54
CA ASP A 157 -11.08 -5.85 7.38
C ASP A 157 -9.59 -6.05 7.73
N PHE A 158 -8.66 -5.46 6.98
CA PHE A 158 -7.24 -5.48 7.31
C PHE A 158 -6.90 -4.39 8.32
N PHE A 159 -7.47 -3.19 8.16
CA PHE A 159 -7.33 -2.10 9.12
C PHE A 159 -7.94 -2.46 10.49
N LYS A 160 -9.03 -3.24 10.51
CA LYS A 160 -9.65 -3.77 11.74
C LYS A 160 -8.77 -4.75 12.52
N ARG A 161 -7.72 -5.33 11.92
CA ARG A 161 -6.80 -6.25 12.61
C ARG A 161 -6.02 -5.56 13.72
N VAL A 162 -5.83 -4.24 13.60
CA VAL A 162 -5.16 -3.42 14.61
C VAL A 162 -6.17 -2.40 15.14
N PRO A 163 -6.89 -2.70 16.23
CA PRO A 163 -7.89 -1.79 16.76
C PRO A 163 -7.20 -0.56 17.38
N ILE A 164 -7.62 0.62 16.94
CA ILE A 164 -7.20 1.89 17.50
C ILE A 164 -8.40 2.52 18.21
N ASN A 165 -8.15 3.18 19.35
CA ASN A 165 -9.19 3.89 20.08
C ASN A 165 -9.90 4.92 19.17
N ALA A 166 -11.24 4.88 19.13
CA ALA A 166 -12.06 5.72 18.26
C ALA A 166 -11.98 7.22 18.60
N GLU A 167 -11.83 7.58 19.88
CA GLU A 167 -11.63 8.97 20.30
C GLU A 167 -10.26 9.48 19.84
N TYR A 168 -9.23 8.64 19.94
CA TYR A 168 -7.91 8.98 19.40
C TYR A 168 -7.94 9.18 17.88
N LEU A 169 -8.62 8.28 17.15
CA LEU A 169 -8.79 8.43 15.70
C LEU A 169 -9.52 9.73 15.34
N SER A 170 -10.59 10.09 16.05
CA SER A 170 -11.33 11.33 15.77
C SER A 170 -10.49 12.58 16.06
N LEU A 171 -9.64 12.55 17.10
CA LEU A 171 -8.69 13.62 17.40
C LEU A 171 -7.64 13.76 16.28
N VAL A 172 -7.04 12.66 15.83
CA VAL A 172 -6.02 12.70 14.78
C VAL A 172 -6.63 13.12 13.44
N ILE A 173 -7.81 12.61 13.07
CA ILE A 173 -8.54 13.03 11.88
C ILE A 173 -8.87 14.54 11.97
N GLY A 174 -9.33 15.01 13.12
CA GLY A 174 -9.58 16.44 13.34
C GLY A 174 -8.34 17.29 13.12
N ARG A 175 -7.21 16.88 13.72
CA ARG A 175 -5.92 17.57 13.53
C ARG A 175 -5.47 17.59 12.07
N LEU A 176 -5.51 16.44 11.40
CA LEU A 176 -5.17 16.33 9.98
C LEU A 176 -6.14 17.08 9.06
N ARG A 177 -7.37 17.35 9.49
CA ARG A 177 -8.33 18.14 8.69
C ARG A 177 -8.11 19.63 8.84
N PHE A 178 -7.87 20.11 10.06
CA PHE A 178 -7.91 21.54 10.35
C PHE A 178 -6.54 22.21 10.38
N ASP A 179 -5.51 21.53 10.87
CA ASP A 179 -4.19 22.12 11.06
C ASP A 179 -3.34 21.99 9.78
N ASP A 180 -2.37 22.89 9.58
CA ASP A 180 -1.28 22.71 8.61
C ASP A 180 -0.09 22.08 9.35
N VAL A 181 -0.07 20.75 9.42
CA VAL A 181 0.86 20.01 10.30
C VAL A 181 2.33 20.29 9.93
N TYR A 182 2.61 20.54 8.65
CA TYR A 182 3.96 20.78 8.14
C TYR A 182 4.28 22.27 7.94
N ASN A 183 3.34 23.18 8.22
CA ASN A 183 3.43 24.62 7.96
C ASN A 183 3.83 24.95 6.51
N GLN A 184 3.45 24.07 5.57
CA GLN A 184 3.87 24.17 4.18
C GLN A 184 3.13 25.25 3.42
N LEU A 185 1.90 25.62 3.82
CA LEU A 185 1.12 26.64 3.13
C LEU A 185 1.83 28.00 3.06
N SER A 186 2.64 28.33 4.07
CA SER A 186 3.42 29.58 4.08
C SER A 186 4.39 29.68 2.91
N SER A 187 4.84 28.54 2.36
CA SER A 187 5.75 28.46 1.23
C SER A 187 5.04 28.45 -0.13
N TYR A 188 3.71 28.33 -0.15
CA TYR A 188 2.90 28.31 -1.38
C TYR A 188 1.95 29.52 -1.41
N PRO A 189 2.37 30.64 -2.03
CA PRO A 189 1.62 31.89 -2.00
C PRO A 189 0.33 31.85 -2.84
N TYR A 190 0.21 30.93 -3.79
CA TYR A 190 -0.95 30.79 -4.67
C TYR A 190 -1.89 29.69 -4.18
N SER A 191 -3.19 29.97 -4.19
CA SER A 191 -4.23 29.02 -3.74
C SER A 191 -4.33 27.75 -4.56
N GLU A 192 -3.87 27.78 -5.81
CA GLU A 192 -3.87 26.66 -6.76
C GLU A 192 -2.91 25.54 -6.33
N TYR A 193 -1.81 25.87 -5.63
CA TYR A 193 -0.83 24.88 -5.18
C TYR A 193 -1.17 24.27 -3.82
N ARG A 194 -2.36 24.54 -3.27
CA ARG A 194 -2.76 24.09 -1.94
C ARG A 194 -2.72 22.57 -1.81
N SER A 195 -3.26 21.83 -2.78
CA SER A 195 -3.28 20.35 -2.74
C SER A 195 -1.88 19.75 -2.84
N PHE A 196 -0.98 20.41 -3.59
CA PHE A 196 0.42 20.02 -3.64
C PHE A 196 1.12 20.26 -2.30
N ALA A 197 0.93 21.45 -1.72
CA ALA A 197 1.47 21.83 -0.41
C ALA A 197 1.00 20.88 0.70
N MET A 198 -0.23 20.37 0.62
CA MET A 198 -0.80 19.47 1.62
C MET A 198 -0.67 17.98 1.25
N SER A 199 0.06 17.63 0.19
CA SER A 199 0.10 16.26 -0.36
C SER A 199 0.50 15.18 0.65
N ASN A 200 1.51 15.44 1.49
CA ASN A 200 1.94 14.52 2.55
C ASN A 200 0.83 14.31 3.60
N GLN A 201 0.18 15.38 4.02
CA GLN A 201 -0.90 15.33 4.99
C GLN A 201 -2.15 14.66 4.40
N ALA A 202 -2.41 14.88 3.11
CA ALA A 202 -3.48 14.24 2.35
C ALA A 202 -3.26 12.71 2.26
N ALA A 203 -2.03 12.26 2.04
CA ALA A 203 -1.67 10.84 2.07
C ALA A 203 -1.94 10.21 3.45
N MET A 204 -1.56 10.90 4.54
CA MET A 204 -1.87 10.45 5.90
C MET A 204 -3.38 10.37 6.16
N LEU A 205 -4.11 11.40 5.71
CA LEU A 205 -5.56 11.47 5.83
C LEU A 205 -6.24 10.34 5.05
N TYR A 206 -5.77 10.03 3.85
CA TYR A 206 -6.25 8.90 3.06
C TYR A 206 -6.12 7.57 3.83
N VAL A 207 -4.96 7.29 4.41
CA VAL A 207 -4.73 6.04 5.15
C VAL A 207 -5.57 5.98 6.42
N ILE A 208 -5.64 7.07 7.20
CA ILE A 208 -6.34 7.06 8.49
C ILE A 208 -7.86 6.89 8.35
N LEU A 209 -8.45 7.34 7.24
CA LEU A 209 -9.88 7.20 6.99
C LEU A 209 -10.32 5.72 6.90
N TYR A 210 -9.44 4.79 6.52
CA TYR A 210 -9.77 3.36 6.53
C TYR A 210 -9.84 2.75 7.93
N PHE A 211 -9.25 3.39 8.95
CA PHE A 211 -9.50 3.02 10.35
C PHE A 211 -10.86 3.52 10.84
N ALA A 212 -11.53 4.43 10.11
CA ALA A 212 -12.82 5.01 10.46
C ALA A 212 -13.78 5.02 9.23
N PRO A 213 -14.19 3.84 8.73
CA PRO A 213 -14.95 3.71 7.47
C PRO A 213 -16.31 4.43 7.47
N ASP A 214 -16.86 4.74 8.64
CA ASP A 214 -18.06 5.56 8.77
C ASP A 214 -17.93 6.94 8.11
N PHE A 215 -16.73 7.55 8.16
CA PHE A 215 -16.45 8.80 7.46
C PHE A 215 -16.66 8.63 5.95
N LEU A 216 -16.14 7.56 5.38
CA LEU A 216 -16.19 7.28 3.94
C LEU A 216 -17.60 6.90 3.44
N HIS A 217 -18.41 6.23 4.27
CA HIS A 217 -19.76 5.80 3.89
C HIS A 217 -20.86 6.83 4.17
N ASN A 218 -20.86 7.41 5.37
CA ASN A 218 -22.03 8.10 5.91
C ASN A 218 -21.82 9.62 6.10
N GLN A 219 -20.59 10.08 6.31
CA GLN A 219 -20.31 11.47 6.67
C GLN A 219 -20.10 12.37 5.46
N HIS A 220 -21.16 12.60 4.69
CA HIS A 220 -21.15 13.40 3.45
C HIS A 220 -20.51 14.79 3.61
N ALA A 221 -20.85 15.55 4.65
CA ALA A 221 -20.32 16.90 4.85
C ALA A 221 -18.80 16.90 5.13
N ASN A 222 -18.35 15.97 5.99
CA ASN A 222 -16.92 15.85 6.32
C ASN A 222 -16.10 15.38 5.10
N MET A 223 -16.61 14.41 4.34
CA MET A 223 -15.93 13.97 3.13
C MET A 223 -15.89 15.05 2.05
N ARG A 224 -16.95 15.86 1.93
CA ARG A 224 -16.96 16.99 1.00
C ARG A 224 -15.86 17.99 1.34
N GLU A 225 -15.76 18.39 2.60
CA GLU A 225 -14.72 19.31 3.06
C GLU A 225 -13.30 18.73 2.83
N ILE A 226 -13.10 17.45 3.12
CA ILE A 226 -11.82 16.76 2.91
C ILE A 226 -11.43 16.80 1.43
N VAL A 227 -12.35 16.41 0.54
CA VAL A 227 -12.08 16.37 -0.90
C VAL A 227 -11.82 17.78 -1.44
N ASP A 228 -12.64 18.77 -1.08
CA ASP A 228 -12.48 20.14 -1.55
C ASP A 228 -11.16 20.78 -1.07
N LYS A 229 -10.67 20.38 0.11
CA LYS A 229 -9.43 20.93 0.68
C LYS A 229 -8.16 20.25 0.18
N PHE A 230 -8.17 18.92 0.08
CA PHE A 230 -6.96 18.11 -0.14
C PHE A 230 -6.89 17.47 -1.54
N PHE A 231 -8.03 17.32 -2.23
CA PHE A 231 -8.15 16.55 -3.46
C PHE A 231 -8.97 17.31 -4.53
N SER A 232 -8.83 18.64 -4.59
CA SER A 232 -9.60 19.50 -5.51
C SER A 232 -9.22 19.34 -6.98
N ASP A 233 -7.94 19.07 -7.22
CA ASP A 233 -7.25 19.15 -8.51
C ASP A 233 -6.37 17.92 -8.77
N ASN A 234 -6.11 17.11 -7.73
CA ASN A 234 -5.35 15.87 -7.84
C ASN A 234 -6.11 14.68 -7.24
N PHE A 235 -6.44 13.71 -8.09
CA PHE A 235 -7.11 12.46 -7.72
C PHE A 235 -6.15 11.27 -7.66
N VAL A 236 -4.87 11.46 -7.99
CA VAL A 236 -3.83 10.43 -7.93
C VAL A 236 -2.80 10.83 -6.89
N ILE A 237 -2.76 10.07 -5.79
CA ILE A 237 -1.92 10.40 -4.64
C ILE A 237 -0.79 9.39 -4.48
N ASN A 238 0.37 9.86 -4.04
CA ASN A 238 1.45 9.00 -3.58
C ASN A 238 1.29 8.80 -2.08
N ILE A 239 0.90 7.61 -1.64
CA ILE A 239 0.67 7.34 -0.22
C ILE A 239 1.97 7.18 0.54
N TYR A 240 2.94 6.46 -0.04
CA TYR A 240 4.20 6.14 0.59
C TYR A 240 5.14 5.42 -0.40
N MET A 241 6.44 5.76 -0.39
CA MET A 241 7.50 5.10 -1.21
C MET A 241 7.13 4.87 -2.70
N GLY A 242 6.39 5.79 -3.31
CA GLY A 242 6.03 5.71 -4.73
C GLY A 242 4.81 4.86 -5.02
N ILE A 243 4.13 4.33 -4.00
CA ILE A 243 2.84 3.67 -4.15
C ILE A 243 1.80 4.73 -4.51
N ILE A 244 1.34 4.68 -5.76
CA ILE A 244 0.31 5.57 -6.29
C ILE A 244 -1.07 4.95 -6.15
N VAL A 245 -2.06 5.79 -5.82
CA VAL A 245 -3.45 5.38 -5.70
C VAL A 245 -4.35 6.34 -6.46
N ASN A 246 -5.20 5.78 -7.32
CA ASN A 246 -6.32 6.50 -7.93
C ASN A 246 -7.50 6.55 -6.95
N LEU A 247 -7.85 7.75 -6.46
CA LEU A 247 -8.93 7.96 -5.51
C LEU A 247 -10.30 7.59 -6.07
N ILE A 248 -10.53 7.77 -7.37
CA ILE A 248 -11.82 7.45 -8.01
C ILE A 248 -12.08 5.94 -7.89
N GLU A 249 -11.07 5.12 -8.18
CA GLU A 249 -11.16 3.66 -8.06
C GLU A 249 -11.10 3.18 -6.60
N ALA A 250 -10.27 3.83 -5.77
CA ALA A 250 -10.13 3.46 -4.36
C ALA A 250 -11.43 3.70 -3.60
N TRP A 251 -12.09 4.84 -3.83
CA TRP A 251 -13.27 5.26 -3.10
C TRP A 251 -14.61 4.91 -3.77
N GLU A 252 -14.60 4.22 -4.91
CA GLU A 252 -15.81 3.77 -5.62
C GLU A 252 -16.86 3.05 -4.73
N PRO A 253 -16.48 2.17 -3.77
CA PRO A 253 -17.45 1.50 -2.90
C PRO A 253 -18.07 2.43 -1.82
N TYR A 254 -17.50 3.61 -1.60
CA TYR A 254 -17.78 4.47 -0.45
C TYR A 254 -18.68 5.63 -0.86
N ARG A 255 -19.95 5.60 -0.44
CA ARG A 255 -20.99 6.52 -0.92
C ARG A 255 -20.68 8.00 -0.65
N ALA A 256 -20.25 8.36 0.56
CA ALA A 256 -19.96 9.75 0.90
C ALA A 256 -18.71 10.26 0.17
N ALA A 257 -17.65 9.45 0.13
CA ALA A 257 -16.41 9.76 -0.57
C ALA A 257 -16.61 9.91 -2.09
N LYS A 258 -17.31 8.95 -2.72
CA LYS A 258 -17.65 8.99 -4.15
C LYS A 258 -18.49 10.21 -4.51
N SER A 259 -19.50 10.53 -3.70
CA SER A 259 -20.32 11.72 -3.91
C SER A 259 -19.49 13.00 -3.82
N ALA A 260 -18.55 13.08 -2.88
CA ALA A 260 -17.68 14.24 -2.73
C ALA A 260 -16.75 14.42 -3.95
N LEU A 261 -16.13 13.33 -4.43
CA LEU A 261 -15.28 13.33 -5.62
C LEU A 261 -16.05 13.75 -6.89
N ASN A 262 -17.22 13.18 -7.12
CA ASN A 262 -18.04 13.48 -8.30
C ASN A 262 -18.43 14.96 -8.38
N ASN A 263 -18.81 15.55 -7.24
CA ASN A 263 -19.16 16.96 -7.18
C ASN A 263 -17.94 17.86 -7.49
N THR A 264 -16.73 17.45 -7.12
CA THR A 264 -15.49 18.18 -7.43
C THR A 264 -15.11 18.03 -8.90
N LEU A 265 -15.25 16.83 -9.47
CA LEU A 265 -15.09 16.57 -10.90
C LEU A 265 -16.05 17.43 -11.74
N GLU A 266 -17.33 17.47 -11.37
CA GLU A 266 -18.33 18.28 -12.05
C GLU A 266 -17.99 19.79 -11.98
N THR A 267 -17.54 20.26 -10.80
CA THR A 267 -17.11 21.65 -10.63
C THR A 267 -15.89 21.99 -11.50
N ALA A 268 -14.91 21.08 -11.59
CA ALA A 268 -13.72 21.25 -12.42
C ALA A 268 -14.07 21.24 -13.92
N SER A 269 -14.91 20.30 -14.38
CA SER A 269 -15.39 20.25 -15.76
C SER A 269 -16.16 21.51 -16.16
N LEU A 270 -17.02 22.03 -15.27
CA LEU A 270 -17.76 23.26 -15.51
C LEU A 270 -16.86 24.51 -15.58
N HIS A 271 -15.75 24.54 -14.85
CA HIS A 271 -14.77 25.63 -14.94
C HIS A 271 -14.06 25.64 -16.30
N LEU A 272 -13.61 24.47 -16.75
CA LEU A 272 -12.91 24.30 -18.03
C LEU A 272 -13.81 24.59 -19.24
N LEU A 273 -15.10 24.26 -19.16
CA LEU A 273 -16.10 24.63 -20.15
C LEU A 273 -16.34 26.15 -20.21
N LYS A 274 -16.37 26.82 -19.04
CA LYS A 274 -16.60 28.27 -18.96
C LYS A 274 -15.42 29.11 -19.46
N GLU A 275 -14.19 28.61 -19.29
CA GLU A 275 -13.00 29.27 -19.79
C GLU A 275 -12.72 28.98 -21.28
N GLY A 276 -13.57 28.17 -21.93
CA GLY A 276 -13.52 27.92 -23.37
C GLY A 276 -12.41 26.96 -23.81
N TYR A 277 -11.85 26.17 -22.88
CA TYR A 277 -10.74 25.25 -23.16
C TYR A 277 -11.18 23.85 -23.63
N LEU A 278 -12.46 23.49 -23.52
CA LEU A 278 -12.98 22.16 -23.90
C LEU A 278 -14.31 22.26 -24.68
N ASP A 279 -14.44 21.50 -25.76
CA ASP A 279 -15.71 21.24 -26.47
C ASP A 279 -16.51 20.13 -25.77
N GLU A 280 -17.86 20.17 -25.85
CA GLU A 280 -18.81 19.27 -25.18
C GLU A 280 -18.51 17.76 -25.36
N GLU A 281 -17.82 17.38 -26.45
CA GLU A 281 -17.49 16.00 -26.79
C GLU A 281 -16.31 15.42 -25.96
N VAL A 282 -15.46 16.28 -25.38
CA VAL A 282 -14.24 15.88 -24.62
C VAL A 282 -14.53 15.58 -23.15
N VAL A 283 -15.66 16.06 -22.62
CA VAL A 283 -16.07 15.92 -21.21
C VAL A 283 -16.25 14.46 -20.81
N LEU A 284 -16.68 13.60 -21.73
CA LEU A 284 -16.87 12.16 -21.49
C LEU A 284 -15.59 11.31 -21.65
N ASP A 285 -14.59 11.77 -22.41
CA ASP A 285 -13.34 11.04 -22.68
C ASP A 285 -12.20 11.39 -21.69
N SER A 286 -12.45 12.35 -20.79
CA SER A 286 -11.41 12.96 -19.93
C SER A 286 -11.08 12.17 -18.66
N THR A 287 -11.80 11.09 -18.34
CA THR A 287 -11.50 10.25 -17.16
C THR A 287 -10.15 9.53 -17.28
N TYR A 288 -9.72 9.18 -18.50
CA TYR A 288 -8.43 8.53 -18.73
C TYR A 288 -7.33 9.49 -19.21
N LYS A 289 -7.68 10.62 -19.85
CA LYS A 289 -6.68 11.59 -20.36
C LYS A 289 -6.11 12.53 -19.28
N LEU A 290 -6.84 12.80 -18.20
CA LEU A 290 -6.30 13.58 -17.07
C LEU A 290 -5.18 12.84 -16.30
N THR A 291 -5.12 11.51 -16.40
CA THR A 291 -4.02 10.70 -15.84
C THR A 291 -2.65 10.98 -16.47
N ASN A 292 -2.62 11.51 -17.70
CA ASN A 292 -1.37 11.83 -18.41
C ASN A 292 -0.99 13.32 -18.33
N ILE A 293 -1.96 14.23 -18.23
CA ILE A 293 -1.69 15.68 -18.16
C ILE A 293 -1.00 16.06 -16.83
N LEU A 294 -1.31 15.36 -15.74
CA LEU A 294 -0.66 15.58 -14.43
C LEU A 294 0.75 14.93 -14.31
N ARG A 295 1.17 14.09 -15.27
CA ARG A 295 2.52 13.50 -15.26
C ARG A 295 3.59 14.44 -15.82
N GLU A 296 3.20 15.40 -16.67
CA GLU A 296 4.12 16.35 -17.32
C GLU A 296 4.23 17.70 -16.61
N TYR A 297 3.32 18.04 -15.69
CA TYR A 297 3.24 19.40 -15.13
C TYR A 297 4.17 19.80 -13.97
N PRO A 298 4.95 18.92 -13.28
CA PRO A 298 5.80 19.39 -12.18
C PRO A 298 7.31 19.50 -12.44
N LEU A 299 7.85 19.29 -13.67
CA LEU A 299 9.31 19.33 -13.87
C LEU A 299 9.88 20.62 -14.48
N ASP A 300 9.11 21.41 -15.24
CA ASP A 300 9.68 22.58 -15.93
C ASP A 300 9.69 23.87 -15.08
N ASN A 301 8.92 23.94 -14.00
CA ASN A 301 8.82 25.17 -13.19
C ASN A 301 9.71 25.20 -11.93
N LEU A 302 10.54 24.18 -11.69
CA LEU A 302 11.52 24.18 -10.59
C LEU A 302 12.91 24.75 -10.97
N GLN A 303 13.11 25.21 -12.21
CA GLN A 303 14.36 25.86 -12.64
C GLN A 303 14.33 27.40 -12.67
N LYS A 304 13.29 28.03 -12.10
CA LYS A 304 13.23 29.50 -11.97
C LYS A 304 12.95 29.94 -10.54
N VAL A 305 13.88 29.61 -9.64
CA VAL A 305 14.22 30.42 -8.46
C VAL A 305 15.74 30.41 -8.32
#